data_AF-A0A969A817-F1
#
_entry.id   AF-A0A969A817-F1
#
_cell.length_a   1.000
_cell.length_b   1.000
_cell.length_c   1.000
_cell.angle_alpha   90.00
_cell.angle_beta   90.00
_cell.angle_gamma   90.00
#
_symmetry.space_group_name_H-M   'P 1'
#
loop_
_entity.id
_entity.type
_entity.pdbx_description
1 polymer ?
#
loop_
_entity_poly.entity_id
_entity_poly.type
_entity_poly.pdbx_seq_one_letter_code
_entity_poly.pdbx_strand_id
1 'polypeptide(L)'
;MVNERDYTLIIDKSGSMSTPDQAGGRSRWQTMQESTLALARKCEQFDPDGMTVYLFSGKFKRYDDVTSDKIAQIFMENDPAGTTNLAAVLKDATDNYFKRKAAGQTKPNGETILVVTDGEPDDRKAVFEVIINASRQMEKDEELAISIVQVGSDAQASKFLKALDDQMESIGAKFDICDTVTLDDMEDMTLAEILTNAITD
;
A
#
# COMPACT_ATOMS: atom_id res chain seq x y z
N MET A 1 0.31 4.79 -16.53
CA MET A 1 1.39 5.73 -16.93
C MET A 1 2.34 5.89 -15.74
N VAL A 2 3.60 5.46 -15.88
CA VAL A 2 4.55 5.28 -14.75
C VAL A 2 5.41 6.51 -14.44
N ASN A 3 5.61 7.41 -15.40
CA ASN A 3 6.35 8.66 -15.19
C ASN A 3 5.42 9.75 -14.63
N GLU A 4 5.98 10.81 -14.03
CA GLU A 4 5.21 11.97 -13.56
C GLU A 4 4.02 11.57 -12.66
N ARG A 5 4.25 10.59 -11.79
CA ARG A 5 3.30 10.03 -10.83
C ARG A 5 3.99 9.89 -9.47
N ASP A 6 3.28 10.23 -8.41
CA ASP A 6 3.76 10.04 -7.04
C ASP A 6 3.54 8.58 -6.59
N TYR A 7 4.40 8.08 -5.70
CA TYR A 7 4.27 6.74 -5.12
C TYR A 7 4.17 6.80 -3.61
N THR A 8 3.18 6.09 -3.05
CA THR A 8 3.03 5.90 -1.61
C THR A 8 3.02 4.42 -1.29
N LEU A 9 3.81 4.00 -0.30
CA LEU A 9 3.83 2.65 0.23
C LEU A 9 3.37 2.65 1.69
N ILE A 10 2.26 1.95 1.97
CA ILE A 10 1.69 1.75 3.29
C ILE A 10 2.01 0.33 3.75
N ILE A 11 2.76 0.18 4.83
CA ILE A 11 3.27 -1.12 5.30
C ILE A 11 2.67 -1.43 6.66
N ASP A 12 2.01 -2.59 6.77
CA ASP A 12 1.59 -3.13 8.05
C ASP A 12 2.81 -3.47 8.91
N LYS A 13 2.76 -3.02 10.15
CA LYS A 13 3.74 -3.24 11.23
C LYS A 13 3.03 -3.84 12.44
N SER A 14 1.90 -4.53 12.25
CA SER A 14 1.22 -5.33 13.26
C SER A 14 2.12 -6.45 13.79
N GLY A 15 1.78 -7.03 14.94
CA GLY A 15 2.62 -8.07 15.57
C GLY A 15 2.82 -9.32 14.69
N SER A 16 1.85 -9.65 13.84
CA SER A 16 1.88 -10.80 12.92
C SER A 16 3.00 -10.71 11.89
N MET A 17 3.49 -9.51 11.59
CA MET A 17 4.61 -9.30 10.67
C MET A 17 5.94 -9.89 11.18
N SER A 18 6.03 -10.27 12.46
CA SER A 18 7.16 -11.03 13.01
C SER A 18 7.15 -12.52 12.65
N THR A 19 6.07 -13.04 12.05
CA THR A 19 5.91 -14.48 11.77
C THR A 19 6.98 -14.96 10.80
N PRO A 20 7.78 -15.99 11.15
CA PRO A 20 8.89 -16.50 10.32
C PRO A 20 8.41 -17.53 9.28
N ASP A 21 7.45 -17.16 8.45
CA ASP A 21 6.82 -18.04 7.46
C ASP A 21 7.23 -17.75 6.01
N GLN A 22 8.20 -16.87 5.81
CA GLN A 22 8.73 -16.56 4.48
C GLN A 22 9.88 -17.50 4.10
N ALA A 23 10.26 -17.50 2.82
CA ALA A 23 11.34 -18.33 2.29
C ALA A 23 12.62 -18.20 3.15
N GLY A 24 13.19 -19.35 3.53
CA GLY A 24 14.37 -19.41 4.39
C GLY A 24 14.10 -19.19 5.89
N GLY A 25 12.84 -19.21 6.33
CA GLY A 25 12.47 -18.97 7.74
C GLY A 25 12.55 -17.50 8.15
N ARG A 26 12.56 -16.59 7.16
CA ARG A 26 12.56 -15.14 7.39
C ARG A 26 11.19 -14.68 7.86
N SER A 27 11.15 -13.57 8.60
CA SER A 27 9.90 -12.93 8.93
C SER A 27 9.29 -12.19 7.74
N ARG A 28 7.98 -11.97 7.78
CA ARG A 28 7.26 -11.10 6.85
C ARG A 28 7.88 -9.70 6.82
N TRP A 29 8.25 -9.16 7.99
CA TRP A 29 8.95 -7.87 8.13
C TRP A 29 10.31 -7.84 7.43
N GLN A 30 11.12 -8.90 7.56
CA GLN A 30 12.42 -8.98 6.86
C GLN A 30 12.25 -9.02 5.33
N THR A 31 11.27 -9.79 4.85
CA THR A 31 10.96 -9.87 3.42
C THR A 31 10.42 -8.54 2.89
N MET A 32 9.63 -7.83 3.71
CA MET A 32 9.13 -6.51 3.40
C MET A 32 10.25 -5.47 3.29
N GLN A 33 11.28 -5.51 4.15
CA GLN A 33 12.43 -4.61 4.05
C GLN A 33 13.14 -4.74 2.70
N GLU A 34 13.44 -5.98 2.29
CA GLU A 34 14.10 -6.26 1.01
C GLU A 34 13.24 -5.80 -0.17
N SER A 35 11.94 -6.08 -0.11
CA SER A 35 10.99 -5.73 -1.16
C SER A 35 10.79 -4.21 -1.27
N THR A 36 10.74 -3.51 -0.13
CA THR A 36 10.68 -2.05 -0.09
C THR A 36 11.92 -1.42 -0.70
N LEU A 37 13.12 -1.97 -0.42
CA LEU A 37 14.36 -1.48 -1.00
C LEU A 37 14.38 -1.65 -2.52
N ALA A 38 13.91 -2.80 -3.02
CA ALA A 38 13.79 -3.06 -4.46
C ALA A 38 12.81 -2.08 -5.12
N LEU A 39 11.63 -1.88 -4.51
CA LEU A 39 10.62 -0.94 -4.98
C LEU A 39 11.16 0.50 -5.01
N ALA A 40 11.81 0.97 -3.93
CA ALA A 40 12.36 2.32 -3.85
C ALA A 40 13.36 2.61 -4.98
N ARG A 41 14.28 1.67 -5.24
CA ARG A 41 15.22 1.79 -6.37
C ARG A 41 14.55 1.82 -7.74
N LYS A 42 13.36 1.21 -7.85
CA LYS A 42 12.58 1.21 -9.08
C LYS A 42 11.83 2.54 -9.24
N CYS A 43 11.14 2.99 -8.20
CA CYS A 43 10.43 4.27 -8.18
C CYS A 43 11.40 5.43 -8.46
N GLU A 44 12.61 5.44 -7.89
CA GLU A 44 13.64 6.47 -8.14
C GLU A 44 14.01 6.65 -9.63
N GLN A 45 13.77 5.65 -10.49
CA GLN A 45 14.01 5.76 -11.93
C GLN A 45 12.95 6.60 -12.64
N PHE A 46 11.74 6.64 -12.08
CA PHE A 46 10.60 7.38 -12.60
C PHE A 46 10.39 8.69 -11.84
N ASP A 47 10.75 8.69 -10.56
CA ASP A 47 10.46 9.73 -9.60
C ASP A 47 11.63 9.97 -8.62
N PRO A 48 12.56 10.88 -8.95
CA PRO A 48 13.80 11.06 -8.18
C PRO A 48 13.64 11.74 -6.81
N ASP A 49 12.49 12.36 -6.51
CA ASP A 49 12.24 13.01 -5.22
C ASP A 49 11.92 11.99 -4.09
N GLY A 50 11.52 10.77 -4.47
CA GLY A 50 11.32 9.64 -3.57
C GLY A 50 9.85 9.36 -3.28
N MET A 51 9.58 8.19 -2.68
CA MET A 51 8.21 7.80 -2.32
C MET A 51 7.81 8.29 -0.93
N THR A 52 6.51 8.35 -0.67
CA THR A 52 6.01 8.43 0.71
C THR A 52 5.94 7.02 1.28
N VAL A 53 6.40 6.82 2.52
CA VAL A 53 6.27 5.56 3.25
C VAL A 53 5.45 5.77 4.52
N TYR A 54 4.44 4.93 4.71
CA TYR A 54 3.72 4.79 5.97
C TYR A 54 4.06 3.45 6.61
N LEU A 55 4.30 3.47 7.92
CA LEU A 55 4.27 2.27 8.75
C LEU A 55 3.04 2.36 9.65
N PHE A 56 2.15 1.38 9.62
CA PHE A 56 0.93 1.39 10.43
C PHE A 56 0.78 0.15 11.30
N SER A 57 0.13 0.32 12.44
CA SER A 57 -0.47 -0.76 13.22
C SER A 57 -1.71 -0.21 13.91
N GLY A 58 -1.74 -0.07 15.24
CA GLY A 58 -2.81 0.67 15.93
C GLY A 58 -2.73 2.20 15.70
N LYS A 59 -1.54 2.70 15.33
CA LYS A 59 -1.25 4.07 14.90
C LYS A 59 -0.34 4.00 13.67
N PHE A 60 -0.19 5.11 12.94
CA PHE A 60 0.73 5.18 11.81
C PHE A 60 1.80 6.26 11.98
N LYS A 61 2.90 6.08 11.25
CA LYS A 61 3.96 7.07 11.06
C LYS A 61 4.21 7.24 9.57
N ARG A 62 4.23 8.49 9.10
CA ARG A 62 4.52 8.88 7.73
C ARG A 62 5.97 9.34 7.60
N TYR A 63 6.59 8.99 6.48
CA TYR A 63 7.91 9.42 6.05
C TYR A 63 7.78 9.94 4.62
N ASP A 64 8.20 11.18 4.37
CA ASP A 64 8.19 11.80 3.05
C ASP A 64 9.58 11.73 2.41
N ASP A 65 9.63 11.87 1.08
CA ASP A 65 10.84 11.92 0.26
C ASP A 65 11.77 10.73 0.55
N VAL A 66 11.20 9.52 0.61
CA VAL A 66 11.92 8.30 1.00
C VAL A 66 12.58 7.68 -0.22
N THR A 67 13.91 7.72 -0.21
CA THR A 67 14.80 7.04 -1.14
C THR A 67 15.37 5.77 -0.52
N SER A 68 15.98 4.94 -1.35
CA SER A 68 16.55 3.63 -1.07
C SER A 68 17.62 3.64 0.03
N ASP A 69 18.30 4.76 0.24
CA ASP A 69 19.26 4.99 1.32
C ASP A 69 18.61 5.10 2.71
N LYS A 70 17.35 5.55 2.81
CA LYS A 70 16.60 5.69 4.07
C LYS A 70 15.91 4.40 4.51
N ILE A 71 15.64 3.47 3.60
CA ILE A 71 14.85 2.25 3.87
C ILE A 71 15.45 1.42 5.01
N ALA A 72 16.76 1.15 4.97
CA ALA A 72 17.41 0.34 5.99
C ALA A 72 17.29 0.96 7.39
N GLN A 73 17.37 2.29 7.49
CA GLN A 73 17.19 3.01 8.76
C GLN A 73 15.74 2.94 9.24
N ILE A 74 14.76 3.16 8.34
CA ILE A 74 13.33 3.09 8.69
C ILE A 74 13.00 1.72 9.30
N PHE A 75 13.45 0.61 8.71
CA PHE A 75 13.19 -0.72 9.24
C PHE A 75 13.98 -1.03 10.52
N MET A 76 15.20 -0.49 10.68
CA MET A 76 15.99 -0.65 11.90
C MET A 76 15.36 0.05 13.12
N GLU A 77 14.70 1.18 12.90
CA GLU A 77 14.05 1.97 13.96
C GLU A 77 12.65 1.46 14.34
N ASN A 78 12.15 0.42 13.66
CA ASN A 78 10.77 -0.01 13.75
C ASN A 78 10.62 -1.53 13.79
N ASP A 79 9.98 -2.03 14.85
CA ASP A 79 9.65 -3.45 15.01
C ASP A 79 8.13 -3.71 14.87
N PRO A 80 7.72 -4.86 14.32
CA PRO A 80 6.33 -5.33 14.32
C PRO A 80 5.69 -5.34 15.72
N ALA A 81 4.59 -4.61 15.89
CA ALA A 81 3.81 -4.55 17.13
C ALA A 81 2.43 -3.92 16.93
N GLY A 82 1.43 -4.38 17.69
CA GLY A 82 0.09 -3.80 17.72
C GLY A 82 -0.90 -4.52 16.79
N THR A 83 -2.04 -3.87 16.54
CA THR A 83 -3.16 -4.35 15.69
C THR A 83 -3.09 -3.76 14.28
N THR A 84 -4.10 -3.99 13.44
CA THR A 84 -4.10 -3.63 12.02
C THR A 84 -5.18 -2.56 11.72
N ASN A 85 -4.89 -1.29 12.02
CA ASN A 85 -5.80 -0.18 11.75
C ASN A 85 -5.56 0.43 10.36
N LEU A 86 -5.93 -0.31 9.32
CA LEU A 86 -5.76 0.12 7.92
C LEU A 86 -6.60 1.35 7.56
N ALA A 87 -7.83 1.46 8.06
CA ALA A 87 -8.74 2.54 7.69
C ALA A 87 -8.16 3.93 8.02
N ALA A 88 -7.50 4.08 9.17
CA ALA A 88 -6.94 5.36 9.60
C ALA A 88 -5.79 5.82 8.70
N VAL A 89 -4.86 4.91 8.35
CA VAL A 89 -3.71 5.25 7.51
C VAL A 89 -4.12 5.47 6.05
N LEU A 90 -5.06 4.66 5.54
CA LEU A 90 -5.56 4.82 4.18
C LEU A 90 -6.27 6.15 4.01
N LYS A 91 -7.10 6.54 5.01
CA LYS A 91 -7.77 7.84 5.02
C LYS A 91 -6.77 9.00 5.00
N ASP A 92 -5.72 8.94 5.82
CA ASP A 92 -4.69 9.97 5.86
C ASP A 92 -3.97 10.10 4.51
N ALA A 93 -3.61 8.98 3.89
CA ALA A 93 -2.98 8.96 2.57
C ALA A 93 -3.88 9.57 1.49
N THR A 94 -5.15 9.14 1.41
CA THR A 94 -6.09 9.68 0.41
C THR A 94 -6.42 11.16 0.65
N ASP A 95 -6.62 11.56 1.91
CA ASP A 95 -6.88 12.97 2.25
C ASP A 95 -5.68 13.86 1.90
N ASN A 96 -4.45 13.35 2.13
CA ASN A 96 -3.22 14.05 1.77
C ASN A 96 -3.13 14.25 0.24
N TYR A 97 -3.40 13.21 -0.55
CA TYR A 97 -3.46 13.30 -2.01
C TYR A 97 -4.41 14.43 -2.45
N PHE A 98 -5.67 14.42 -2.02
CA PHE A 98 -6.65 15.42 -2.44
C PHE A 98 -6.29 16.84 -1.96
N LYS A 99 -5.68 16.95 -0.78
CA LYS A 99 -5.16 18.24 -0.28
C LYS A 99 -4.05 18.78 -1.18
N ARG A 100 -3.09 17.93 -1.59
CA ARG A 100 -2.01 18.32 -2.52
C ARG A 100 -2.58 18.64 -3.90
N LYS A 101 -3.54 17.86 -4.38
CA LYS A 101 -4.23 18.09 -5.66
C LYS A 101 -4.89 19.47 -5.69
N ALA A 102 -5.66 19.80 -4.65
CA ALA A 102 -6.30 21.11 -4.53
C ALA A 102 -5.30 22.27 -4.45
N ALA A 103 -4.09 22.02 -3.97
CA ALA A 103 -2.99 22.99 -3.93
C ALA A 103 -2.15 23.04 -5.23
N GLY A 104 -2.44 22.20 -6.23
CA GLY A 104 -1.65 22.09 -7.45
C GLY A 104 -0.26 21.50 -7.23
N GLN A 105 -0.11 20.61 -6.24
CA GLN A 105 1.17 20.01 -5.81
C GLN A 105 1.29 18.52 -6.16
N THR A 106 0.33 17.95 -6.88
CA THR A 106 0.40 16.57 -7.39
C THR A 106 1.03 16.54 -8.77
N LYS A 107 1.70 15.44 -9.10
CA LYS A 107 2.20 15.24 -10.46
C LYS A 107 1.05 15.00 -11.46
N PRO A 108 1.22 15.30 -12.76
CA PRO A 108 0.16 15.20 -13.78
C PRO A 108 -0.54 13.84 -13.86
N ASN A 109 0.18 12.73 -13.63
CA ASN A 109 -0.38 11.37 -13.73
C ASN A 109 -0.90 10.86 -12.37
N GLY A 110 -0.97 11.71 -11.35
CA GLY A 110 -1.61 11.38 -10.08
C GLY A 110 -0.69 10.61 -9.12
N GLU A 111 -1.27 9.69 -8.37
CA GLU A 111 -0.58 8.92 -7.32
C GLU A 111 -0.97 7.43 -7.35
N THR A 112 -0.01 6.54 -7.09
CA THR A 112 -0.28 5.12 -6.80
C THR A 112 0.04 4.84 -5.33
N ILE A 113 -0.96 4.35 -4.59
CA ILE A 113 -0.85 3.90 -3.21
C ILE A 113 -0.76 2.37 -3.20
N LEU A 114 0.39 1.83 -2.79
CA LEU A 114 0.54 0.42 -2.48
C LEU A 114 0.30 0.21 -0.99
N VAL A 115 -0.49 -0.79 -0.63
CA VAL A 115 -0.71 -1.22 0.74
C VAL A 115 -0.21 -2.65 0.87
N VAL A 116 0.61 -2.94 1.89
CA VAL A 116 1.02 -4.31 2.21
C VAL A 116 0.51 -4.66 3.59
N THR A 117 -0.28 -5.72 3.70
CA THR A 117 -0.87 -6.18 4.97
C THR A 117 -0.82 -7.70 5.08
N ASP A 118 -0.66 -8.22 6.29
CA ASP A 118 -0.65 -9.66 6.54
C ASP A 118 -1.90 -10.19 7.25
N GLY A 119 -2.83 -9.30 7.52
CA GLY A 119 -4.05 -9.56 8.24
C GLY A 119 -5.22 -8.69 7.78
N GLU A 120 -6.38 -9.11 8.26
CA GLU A 120 -7.63 -8.39 8.14
C GLU A 120 -7.60 -7.06 8.92
N PRO A 121 -8.15 -5.97 8.37
CA PRO A 121 -8.27 -4.73 9.12
C PRO A 121 -9.23 -4.84 10.31
N ASP A 122 -8.95 -4.10 11.37
CA ASP A 122 -9.79 -4.03 12.58
C ASP A 122 -11.23 -3.54 12.27
N ASP A 123 -11.42 -2.76 11.20
CA ASP A 123 -12.73 -2.28 10.73
C ASP A 123 -12.82 -2.34 9.20
N ARG A 124 -13.37 -3.46 8.69
CA ARG A 124 -13.62 -3.67 7.25
C ARG A 124 -14.46 -2.53 6.65
N LYS A 125 -15.54 -2.15 7.32
CA LYS A 125 -16.54 -1.19 6.79
C LYS A 125 -15.91 0.19 6.63
N ALA A 126 -15.08 0.60 7.57
CA ALA A 126 -14.34 1.85 7.47
C ALA A 126 -13.38 1.87 6.27
N VAL A 127 -12.70 0.76 5.95
CA VAL A 127 -11.82 0.69 4.77
C VAL A 127 -12.62 0.88 3.48
N PHE A 128 -13.74 0.17 3.31
CA PHE A 128 -14.65 0.36 2.17
C PHE A 128 -15.10 1.82 2.04
N GLU A 129 -15.54 2.44 3.15
CA GLU A 129 -15.98 3.83 3.13
C GLU A 129 -14.87 4.82 2.71
N VAL A 130 -13.63 4.59 3.13
CA VAL A 130 -12.48 5.43 2.72
C VAL A 130 -12.27 5.36 1.21
N ILE A 131 -12.21 4.17 0.63
CA ILE A 131 -11.96 3.99 -0.81
C ILE A 131 -13.14 4.53 -1.64
N ILE A 132 -14.39 4.27 -1.21
CA ILE A 132 -15.58 4.85 -1.87
C ILE A 132 -15.52 6.38 -1.85
N ASN A 133 -15.20 6.98 -0.71
CA ASN A 133 -15.14 8.44 -0.60
C ASN A 133 -13.97 9.04 -1.37
N ALA A 134 -12.84 8.33 -1.49
CA ALA A 134 -11.74 8.73 -2.36
C ALA A 134 -12.18 8.72 -3.83
N SER A 135 -12.75 7.61 -4.31
CA SER A 135 -13.21 7.50 -5.70
C SER A 135 -14.20 8.61 -6.10
N ARG A 136 -15.08 9.03 -5.18
CA ARG A 136 -16.07 10.09 -5.43
C ARG A 136 -15.46 11.48 -5.57
N GLN A 137 -14.32 11.72 -4.94
CA GLN A 137 -13.58 12.98 -5.04
C GLN A 137 -12.75 13.06 -6.31
N MET A 138 -12.53 11.93 -6.99
CA MET A 138 -11.73 11.90 -8.21
C MET A 138 -12.45 12.54 -9.39
N GLU A 139 -11.68 13.18 -10.26
CA GLU A 139 -12.14 13.81 -11.50
C GLU A 139 -11.92 12.91 -12.72
N LYS A 140 -10.89 12.06 -12.68
CA LYS A 140 -10.54 11.05 -13.69
C LYS A 140 -10.31 9.72 -12.99
N ASP A 141 -10.54 8.63 -13.70
CA ASP A 141 -10.29 7.26 -13.22
C ASP A 141 -8.82 7.02 -12.89
N GLU A 142 -7.91 7.52 -13.71
CA GLU A 142 -6.49 7.25 -13.64
C GLU A 142 -5.70 8.07 -12.61
N GLU A 143 -6.31 9.02 -11.88
CA GLU A 143 -5.52 9.98 -11.08
C GLU A 143 -5.10 9.46 -9.69
N LEU A 144 -5.74 8.40 -9.20
CA LEU A 144 -5.39 7.75 -7.94
C LEU A 144 -5.68 6.25 -8.05
N ALA A 145 -4.65 5.43 -7.85
CA ALA A 145 -4.76 3.98 -7.81
C ALA A 145 -4.38 3.46 -6.42
N ILE A 146 -5.07 2.42 -5.94
CA ILE A 146 -4.78 1.73 -4.69
C ILE A 146 -4.56 0.25 -5.04
N SER A 147 -3.39 -0.30 -4.70
CA SER A 147 -3.13 -1.73 -4.83
C SER A 147 -2.85 -2.31 -3.45
N ILE A 148 -3.59 -3.33 -3.03
CA ILE A 148 -3.45 -3.95 -1.72
C ILE A 148 -2.90 -5.37 -1.87
N VAL A 149 -1.68 -5.57 -1.36
CA VAL A 149 -0.94 -6.82 -1.43
C VAL A 149 -0.97 -7.53 -0.09
N GLN A 150 -1.41 -8.78 -0.10
CA GLN A 150 -1.36 -9.66 1.05
C GLN A 150 0.05 -10.25 1.23
N VAL A 151 0.54 -10.29 2.47
CA VAL A 151 1.70 -11.12 2.84
C VAL A 151 1.26 -12.23 3.80
N GLY A 152 1.73 -13.45 3.55
CA GLY A 152 1.29 -14.62 4.32
C GLY A 152 -0.09 -15.12 3.88
N SER A 153 -0.64 -16.08 4.62
CA SER A 153 -1.76 -16.92 4.17
C SER A 153 -3.02 -16.80 5.04
N ASP A 154 -3.29 -15.62 5.61
CA ASP A 154 -4.51 -15.40 6.39
C ASP A 154 -5.76 -15.45 5.49
N ALA A 155 -6.60 -16.47 5.69
CA ALA A 155 -7.78 -16.68 4.85
C ALA A 155 -8.89 -15.63 5.03
N GLN A 156 -8.93 -14.90 6.16
CA GLN A 156 -9.87 -13.79 6.34
C GLN A 156 -9.39 -12.56 5.59
N ALA A 157 -8.08 -12.27 5.64
CA ALA A 157 -7.48 -11.22 4.83
C ALA A 157 -7.74 -11.47 3.33
N SER A 158 -7.51 -12.69 2.83
CA SER A 158 -7.77 -13.02 1.42
C SER A 158 -9.24 -12.81 1.02
N LYS A 159 -10.19 -13.20 1.88
CA LYS A 159 -11.62 -12.98 1.64
C LYS A 159 -11.99 -11.50 1.66
N PHE A 160 -11.38 -10.73 2.55
CA PHE A 160 -11.59 -9.29 2.65
C PHE A 160 -11.07 -8.58 1.40
N LEU A 161 -9.85 -8.89 0.97
CA LEU A 161 -9.24 -8.32 -0.23
C LEU A 161 -10.03 -8.65 -1.49
N LYS A 162 -10.45 -9.91 -1.65
CA LYS A 162 -11.34 -10.29 -2.76
C LYS A 162 -12.66 -9.51 -2.77
N ALA A 163 -13.21 -9.19 -1.59
CA ALA A 163 -14.41 -8.37 -1.52
C ALA A 163 -14.17 -6.90 -1.88
N LEU A 164 -12.96 -6.37 -1.66
CA LEU A 164 -12.58 -5.04 -2.16
C LEU A 164 -12.45 -5.05 -3.69
N ASP A 165 -11.80 -6.06 -4.25
CA ASP A 165 -11.63 -6.22 -5.70
C ASP A 165 -12.98 -6.30 -6.43
N ASP A 166 -13.87 -7.19 -5.97
CA ASP A 166 -15.07 -7.56 -6.73
C ASP A 166 -16.27 -6.58 -6.59
N GLN A 167 -16.32 -5.74 -5.53
CA GLN A 167 -17.59 -5.15 -5.08
C GLN A 167 -17.67 -3.62 -5.12
N MET A 168 -16.56 -2.89 -5.29
CA MET A 168 -16.49 -1.45 -5.01
C MET A 168 -17.49 -0.60 -5.81
N GLU A 169 -17.62 -0.81 -7.11
CA GLU A 169 -18.58 -0.07 -7.94
C GLU A 169 -20.03 -0.39 -7.55
N SER A 170 -20.32 -1.66 -7.24
CA SER A 170 -21.67 -2.12 -6.89
C SER A 170 -22.21 -1.50 -5.59
N ILE A 171 -21.30 -1.05 -4.72
CA ILE A 171 -21.61 -0.41 -3.42
C ILE A 171 -21.41 1.11 -3.44
N GLY A 172 -21.16 1.69 -4.62
CA GLY A 172 -21.24 3.13 -4.85
C GLY A 172 -19.91 3.87 -4.94
N ALA A 173 -18.80 3.17 -5.22
CA ALA A 173 -17.60 3.82 -5.75
C ALA A 173 -17.89 4.47 -7.11
N LYS A 174 -17.25 5.60 -7.38
CA LYS A 174 -17.42 6.33 -8.66
C LYS A 174 -16.57 5.75 -9.78
N PHE A 175 -15.38 5.28 -9.42
CA PHE A 175 -14.41 4.62 -10.28
C PHE A 175 -13.92 3.37 -9.55
N ASP A 176 -13.53 2.38 -10.33
CA ASP A 176 -12.72 1.28 -9.82
C ASP A 176 -11.27 1.76 -9.68
N ILE A 177 -10.78 1.72 -8.44
CA ILE A 177 -9.48 2.30 -8.06
C ILE A 177 -8.69 1.37 -7.14
N CYS A 178 -9.19 0.16 -6.88
CA CYS A 178 -8.67 -0.72 -5.85
C CYS A 178 -8.46 -2.13 -6.41
N ASP A 179 -7.21 -2.47 -6.70
CA ASP A 179 -6.80 -3.83 -7.06
C ASP A 179 -6.23 -4.55 -5.85
N THR A 180 -6.42 -5.86 -5.77
CA THR A 180 -5.83 -6.67 -4.70
C THR A 180 -4.99 -7.83 -5.24
N VAL A 181 -3.91 -8.15 -4.52
CA VAL A 181 -3.05 -9.29 -4.81
C VAL A 181 -2.96 -10.16 -3.57
N THR A 182 -3.44 -11.40 -3.68
CA THR A 182 -3.41 -12.39 -2.59
C THR A 182 -2.27 -13.38 -2.79
N LEU A 183 -1.94 -14.16 -1.76
CA LEU A 183 -0.88 -15.18 -1.85
C LEU A 183 -1.10 -16.19 -2.98
N ASP A 184 -2.36 -16.50 -3.32
CA ASP A 184 -2.70 -17.40 -4.43
C ASP A 184 -2.31 -16.79 -5.79
N ASP A 185 -2.32 -15.46 -5.91
CA ASP A 185 -1.89 -14.72 -7.10
C ASP A 185 -0.35 -14.60 -7.18
N MET A 186 0.34 -14.86 -6.06
CA MET A 186 1.80 -14.78 -5.94
C MET A 186 2.52 -16.07 -6.37
N GLU A 187 1.82 -17.12 -6.80
CA GLU A 187 2.48 -18.36 -7.24
C GLU A 187 3.52 -18.03 -8.33
N ASP A 188 4.80 -18.30 -8.00
CA ASP A 188 6.02 -18.01 -8.78
C ASP A 188 6.58 -16.57 -8.76
N MET A 189 6.00 -15.63 -7.99
CA MET A 189 6.52 -14.26 -7.86
C MET A 189 7.00 -13.92 -6.44
N THR A 190 8.08 -13.16 -6.35
CA THR A 190 8.53 -12.54 -5.09
C THR A 190 7.70 -11.30 -4.77
N LEU A 191 7.59 -10.94 -3.48
CA LEU A 191 6.92 -9.70 -3.05
C LEU A 191 7.50 -8.46 -3.75
N ALA A 192 8.81 -8.43 -4.00
CA ALA A 192 9.46 -7.35 -4.75
C ALA A 192 8.94 -7.23 -6.19
N GLU A 193 8.76 -8.37 -6.88
CA GLU A 193 8.22 -8.40 -8.25
C GLU A 193 6.76 -7.96 -8.28
N ILE A 194 5.95 -8.39 -7.30
CA ILE A 194 4.54 -7.97 -7.19
C ILE A 194 4.41 -6.48 -6.99
N LEU A 195 5.15 -5.91 -6.02
CA LEU A 195 5.13 -4.48 -5.76
C LEU A 195 5.63 -3.68 -6.97
N THR A 196 6.61 -4.23 -7.69
CA THR A 196 7.12 -3.61 -8.92
C THR A 196 6.10 -3.67 -10.05
N ASN A 197 5.37 -4.77 -10.19
CA ASN A 197 4.33 -4.90 -11.21
C ASN A 197 3.16 -3.97 -10.92
N ALA A 198 2.74 -3.85 -9.65
CA ALA A 198 1.63 -3.00 -9.22
C ALA A 198 1.85 -1.50 -9.47
N ILE A 199 3.10 -1.04 -9.64
CA ILE A 199 3.38 0.35 -10.03
C ILE A 199 3.49 0.54 -11.54
N THR A 200 3.64 -0.54 -12.31
CA THR A 200 3.78 -0.50 -13.77
C THR A 200 2.51 -0.83 -14.53
N ASP A 201 1.54 -1.45 -13.87
CA ASP A 201 0.18 -1.66 -14.37
C ASP A 201 -0.56 -0.30 -14.47
#